data_AF-W4USY9-F1
#
_entry.id   AF-W4USY9-F1
#
_cell.length_a   1.000
_cell.length_b   1.000
_cell.length_c   1.000
_cell.angle_alpha   90.00
_cell.angle_beta   90.00
_cell.angle_gamma   90.00
#
_symmetry.space_group_name_H-M   'P 1'
#
loop_
_entity.id
_entity.type
_entity.pdbx_description
1 polymer ?
#
loop_
_entity_poly.entity_id
_entity_poly.type
_entity_poly.pdbx_seq_one_letter_code
_entity_poly.pdbx_strand_id
1 'polypeptide(L)'
;MPEIFSYPASPHLASRIDNRPIDFERIKQATQALSERYDYVLLEGAGGLMVPLTDDLLTIDYLAREKYPLIFVTSGKLGSINHTLLSFEAIQKRNIPLDTVLYNLYPDVEDPTIREDTRHYIATYIQRNFPGTKFISVPIL
;
A
#
# COMPACT_ATOMS: atom_id res chain seq x y z
N MET A 1 16.54 -1.43 -9.93
CA MET A 1 17.10 -1.34 -8.56
C MET A 1 16.19 -0.44 -7.74
N PRO A 2 16.04 -0.67 -6.42
CA PRO A 2 15.26 0.21 -5.55
C PRO A 2 15.89 1.61 -5.48
N GLU A 3 15.04 2.63 -5.30
CA GLU A 3 15.48 3.97 -4.94
C GLU A 3 15.75 4.03 -3.43
N ILE A 4 16.99 4.33 -3.04
CA ILE A 4 17.44 4.35 -1.64
C ILE A 4 18.04 5.71 -1.36
N PHE A 5 17.63 6.35 -0.27
CA PHE A 5 18.15 7.65 0.18
C PHE A 5 18.88 7.50 1.52
N SER A 6 19.74 8.47 1.85
CA SER A 6 20.61 8.40 3.02
C SER A 6 19.86 8.57 4.35
N TYR A 7 18.74 9.30 4.34
CA TYR A 7 18.00 9.67 5.54
C TYR A 7 16.66 8.91 5.65
N PRO A 8 16.35 8.27 6.81
CA PRO A 8 15.15 7.48 6.99
C PRO A 8 13.93 8.38 7.25
N ALA A 9 13.39 8.99 6.19
CA ALA A 9 12.20 9.83 6.22
C ALA A 9 11.28 9.56 5.03
N SER A 10 10.15 10.28 4.97
CA SER A 10 9.28 10.28 3.79
C SER A 10 10.09 10.60 2.51
N PRO A 11 9.79 9.98 1.36
CA PRO A 11 10.60 10.11 0.16
C PRO A 11 10.82 11.56 -0.31
N HIS A 12 9.81 12.43 -0.20
CA HIS A 12 9.97 13.85 -0.54
C HIS A 12 11.04 14.57 0.33
N LEU A 13 11.13 14.24 1.62
CA LEU A 13 12.10 14.84 2.52
C LEU A 13 13.49 14.27 2.30
N ALA A 14 13.58 12.94 2.16
CA ALA A 14 14.85 12.25 1.94
C ALA A 14 15.51 12.68 0.61
N SER A 15 14.72 12.82 -0.47
CA SER A 15 15.21 13.33 -1.75
C SER A 15 15.71 14.77 -1.68
N ARG A 16 15.04 15.65 -0.91
CA ARG A 16 15.52 17.01 -0.65
C ARG A 16 16.83 17.04 0.14
N ILE A 17 16.94 16.24 1.20
CA ILE A 17 18.17 16.16 2.02
C ILE A 17 19.37 15.71 1.16
N ASP A 18 19.16 14.70 0.32
CA ASP A 18 20.20 14.16 -0.56
C ASP A 18 20.45 15.05 -1.80
N ASN A 19 19.68 16.13 -1.99
CA ASN A 19 19.65 16.95 -3.20
C ASN A 19 19.53 16.10 -4.48
N ARG A 20 18.75 15.01 -4.41
CA ARG A 20 18.60 14.04 -5.48
C ARG A 20 17.11 13.73 -5.65
N PRO A 21 16.47 14.16 -6.74
CA PRO A 21 15.07 13.83 -6.98
C PRO A 21 14.90 12.31 -7.18
N ILE A 22 13.69 11.82 -6.89
CA ILE A 22 13.32 10.43 -7.21
C ILE A 22 13.28 10.27 -8.72
N ASP A 23 13.98 9.25 -9.23
CA ASP A 23 13.97 8.91 -10.66
C ASP A 23 12.85 7.90 -10.97
N PHE A 24 11.69 8.42 -11.37
CA PHE A 24 10.53 7.61 -11.71
C PHE A 24 10.72 6.78 -12.98
N GLU A 25 11.50 7.27 -13.96
CA GLU A 25 11.78 6.52 -15.18
C GLU A 25 12.67 5.32 -14.89
N ARG A 26 13.65 5.48 -13.99
CA ARG A 26 14.45 4.35 -13.52
C ARG A 26 13.61 3.29 -12.81
N ILE A 27 12.65 3.70 -11.97
CA ILE A 27 11.71 2.75 -11.34
C ILE A 27 10.93 2.00 -12.42
N LYS A 28 10.34 2.72 -13.38
CA LYS A 28 9.56 2.14 -14.48
C LYS A 28 10.37 1.16 -15.33
N GLN A 29 11.58 1.52 -15.73
CA GLN A 29 12.48 0.67 -16.50
C GLN A 29 12.86 -0.60 -15.72
N ALA A 30 13.17 -0.44 -14.42
CA ALA A 30 13.48 -1.59 -13.57
C ALA A 30 12.27 -2.52 -13.42
N THR A 31 11.07 -1.97 -13.24
CA THR A 31 9.82 -2.74 -13.19
C THR A 31 9.59 -3.49 -14.49
N GLN A 32 9.70 -2.84 -15.64
CA GLN A 32 9.50 -3.48 -16.94
C GLN A 32 10.51 -4.62 -17.17
N ALA A 33 11.79 -4.38 -16.91
CA ALA A 33 12.83 -5.40 -17.06
C ALA A 33 12.61 -6.61 -16.14
N LEU A 34 12.07 -6.39 -14.93
CA LEU A 34 11.70 -7.48 -14.03
C LEU A 34 10.45 -8.21 -14.52
N SER A 35 9.45 -7.50 -15.04
CA SER A 35 8.21 -8.08 -15.56
C SER A 35 8.44 -8.94 -16.81
N GLU A 36 9.51 -8.68 -17.58
CA GLU A 36 9.92 -9.55 -18.70
C GLU A 36 10.54 -10.88 -18.23
N ARG A 37 11.00 -10.95 -16.97
CA ARG A 37 11.75 -12.10 -16.44
C ARG A 37 10.97 -12.94 -15.42
N TYR A 38 10.00 -12.35 -14.74
CA TYR A 38 9.27 -12.97 -13.64
C TYR A 38 7.77 -12.87 -13.85
N ASP A 39 7.04 -13.93 -13.51
CA ASP A 39 5.57 -13.96 -13.61
C ASP A 39 4.91 -12.92 -12.69
N TYR A 40 5.57 -12.59 -11.58
CA TYR A 40 5.09 -11.63 -10.59
C TYR A 40 6.22 -10.69 -10.16
N VAL A 41 5.92 -9.40 -10.14
CA VAL A 41 6.81 -8.35 -9.62
C VAL A 41 6.04 -7.57 -8.56
N LEU A 42 6.54 -7.58 -7.33
CA LEU A 42 5.98 -6.79 -6.24
C LEU A 42 6.74 -5.48 -6.12
N LEU A 43 6.01 -4.36 -6.19
CA LEU A 43 6.55 -3.03 -5.94
C LEU A 43 6.09 -2.58 -4.56
N GLU A 44 7.01 -2.54 -3.61
CA GLU A 44 6.74 -2.01 -2.28
C GLU A 44 6.91 -0.48 -2.28
N GLY A 45 5.87 0.23 -1.87
CA GLY A 45 5.93 1.68 -1.65
C GLY A 45 6.61 2.03 -0.34
N ALA A 46 7.00 3.29 -0.17
CA ALA A 46 7.58 3.79 1.07
C ALA A 46 6.49 4.43 1.96
N GLY A 47 6.06 3.72 3.01
CA GLY A 47 5.03 4.18 3.95
C GLY A 47 3.59 3.99 3.44
N GLY A 48 2.69 4.91 3.80
CA GLY A 48 1.27 4.84 3.46
C GLY A 48 0.91 5.38 2.06
N LEU A 49 -0.32 5.14 1.64
CA LEU A 49 -0.84 5.57 0.32
C LEU A 49 -0.74 7.08 0.06
N MET A 50 -0.95 7.89 1.10
CA MET A 50 -0.93 9.36 0.99
C MET A 50 0.45 9.95 1.31
N VAL A 51 1.51 9.14 1.37
CA VAL A 51 2.88 9.63 1.59
C VAL A 51 3.35 10.38 0.32
N PRO A 52 3.95 11.56 0.46
CA PRO A 52 4.49 12.31 -0.67
C PRO A 52 5.78 11.68 -1.19
N LEU A 53 5.79 11.40 -2.50
CA LEU A 53 6.98 11.07 -3.27
C LEU A 53 7.71 12.36 -3.68
N THR A 54 6.95 13.39 -4.05
CA THR A 54 7.43 14.76 -4.28
C THR A 54 6.48 15.75 -3.60
N ASP A 55 6.75 17.05 -3.69
CA ASP A 55 5.84 18.08 -3.16
C ASP A 55 4.47 18.07 -3.87
N ASP A 56 4.39 17.56 -5.11
CA ASP A 56 3.17 17.55 -5.94
C ASP A 56 2.65 16.15 -6.31
N LEU A 57 3.27 15.09 -5.75
CA LEU A 57 2.92 13.70 -6.11
C LEU A 57 2.89 12.80 -4.88
N LEU A 58 1.73 12.22 -4.59
CA LEU A 58 1.57 11.18 -3.57
C LEU A 58 1.75 9.78 -4.16
N THR A 59 2.10 8.82 -3.30
CA THR A 59 2.22 7.40 -3.69
C THR A 59 0.96 6.89 -4.38
N ILE A 60 -0.22 7.20 -3.86
CA ILE A 60 -1.49 6.76 -4.43
C ILE A 60 -1.78 7.37 -5.81
N ASP A 61 -1.32 8.60 -6.07
CA ASP A 61 -1.47 9.25 -7.38
C ASP A 61 -0.53 8.63 -8.41
N TYR A 62 0.70 8.28 -7.99
CA TYR A 62 1.63 7.52 -8.81
C TYR A 62 1.05 6.14 -9.19
N LEU A 63 0.51 5.40 -8.22
CA LEU A 63 -0.13 4.09 -8.48
C LEU A 63 -1.28 4.20 -9.47
N ALA A 64 -2.14 5.22 -9.32
CA ALA A 64 -3.24 5.47 -10.24
C ALA A 64 -2.75 5.78 -11.67
N ARG A 65 -1.70 6.60 -11.79
CA ARG A 65 -1.10 6.97 -13.07
C ARG A 65 -0.50 5.78 -13.82
N GLU A 66 0.24 4.93 -13.12
CA GLU A 66 0.87 3.74 -13.69
C GLU A 66 -0.11 2.55 -13.87
N LYS A 67 -1.34 2.68 -13.36
CA LYS A 67 -2.42 1.67 -13.45
C LYS A 67 -2.04 0.31 -12.84
N TYR A 68 -1.25 0.32 -11.78
CA TYR A 68 -0.89 -0.91 -11.08
C TYR A 68 -2.05 -1.40 -10.19
N PRO A 69 -2.30 -2.73 -10.15
CA PRO A 69 -3.17 -3.31 -9.14
C PRO A 69 -2.55 -3.17 -7.75
N LEU A 70 -3.39 -2.92 -6.75
CA LEU A 70 -2.97 -2.67 -5.39
C LEU A 70 -3.19 -3.91 -4.51
N ILE A 71 -2.15 -4.26 -3.75
CA ILE A 71 -2.25 -5.08 -2.55
C ILE A 71 -2.22 -4.13 -1.35
N PHE A 72 -3.32 -4.03 -0.61
CA PHE A 72 -3.42 -3.15 0.57
C PHE A 72 -3.24 -3.95 1.86
N VAL A 73 -2.34 -3.51 2.73
CA VAL A 73 -2.08 -4.16 4.02
C VAL A 73 -2.75 -3.39 5.15
N THR A 74 -3.54 -4.08 5.96
CA THR A 74 -4.14 -3.54 7.19
C THR A 74 -3.90 -4.48 8.37
N SER A 75 -4.26 -4.07 9.59
CA SER A 75 -4.05 -4.86 10.83
C SER A 75 -5.26 -4.72 11.76
N GLY A 76 -5.36 -5.60 12.76
CA GLY A 76 -6.47 -5.64 13.72
C GLY A 76 -6.39 -4.71 14.92
N LYS A 77 -5.57 -3.66 14.85
CA LYS A 77 -5.36 -2.74 15.98
C LYS A 77 -6.58 -1.85 16.20
N LEU A 78 -6.80 -1.39 17.43
CA LEU A 78 -7.79 -0.36 17.70
C LEU A 78 -7.54 0.88 16.80
N GLY A 79 -8.60 1.38 16.16
CA GLY A 79 -8.54 2.49 15.20
C GLY A 79 -8.25 2.08 13.74
N SER A 80 -7.85 0.83 13.48
CA SER A 80 -7.54 0.34 12.14
C SER A 80 -8.72 0.38 11.17
N ILE A 81 -9.96 0.19 11.64
CA ILE A 81 -11.18 0.29 10.81
C ILE A 81 -11.22 1.66 10.13
N ASN A 82 -11.11 2.75 10.89
CA ASN A 82 -11.13 4.11 10.34
C ASN A 82 -10.03 4.31 9.29
N HIS A 83 -8.79 3.95 9.63
CA HIS A 83 -7.66 4.09 8.69
C HIS A 83 -7.85 3.26 7.41
N THR A 84 -8.41 2.06 7.53
CA THR A 84 -8.72 1.18 6.41
C THR A 84 -9.79 1.78 5.51
N LEU A 85 -10.90 2.26 6.08
CA LEU A 85 -12.00 2.84 5.31
C LEU A 85 -11.58 4.14 4.62
N LEU A 86 -10.84 5.03 5.30
CA LEU A 86 -10.29 6.24 4.68
C LEU A 86 -9.34 5.90 3.52
N SER A 87 -8.55 4.82 3.66
CA SER A 87 -7.70 4.33 2.57
C SER A 87 -8.53 3.80 1.40
N PHE A 88 -9.60 3.06 1.68
CA PHE A 88 -10.53 2.56 0.67
C PHE A 88 -11.23 3.69 -0.09
N GLU A 89 -11.67 4.75 0.58
CA GLU A 89 -12.22 5.94 -0.10
C GLU A 89 -11.19 6.57 -1.03
N ALA A 90 -9.93 6.71 -0.57
CA ALA A 90 -8.86 7.27 -1.39
C ALA A 90 -8.52 6.42 -2.62
N ILE A 91 -8.59 5.09 -2.48
CA ILE A 91 -8.42 4.09 -3.56
C ILE A 91 -9.56 4.21 -4.58
N GLN A 92 -10.82 4.19 -4.11
CA GLN A 92 -12.00 4.29 -4.98
C GLN A 92 -12.04 5.61 -5.74
N LYS A 93 -11.74 6.73 -5.07
CA LYS A 93 -11.69 8.06 -5.68
C LYS A 93 -10.73 8.14 -6.87
N ARG A 94 -9.71 7.28 -6.90
CA ARG A 94 -8.70 7.21 -7.96
C ARG A 94 -8.90 6.05 -8.93
N ASN A 95 -9.97 5.28 -8.78
CA ASN A 95 -10.27 4.10 -9.59
C ASN A 95 -9.09 3.09 -9.62
N ILE A 96 -8.37 2.97 -8.49
CA ILE A 96 -7.26 2.02 -8.40
C ILE A 96 -7.84 0.60 -8.24
N PRO A 97 -7.43 -0.37 -9.08
CA PRO A 97 -7.88 -1.75 -8.92
C PRO A 97 -7.28 -2.36 -7.65
N LEU A 98 -8.12 -2.58 -6.64
CA LEU A 98 -7.72 -3.24 -5.41
C LEU A 98 -7.77 -4.77 -5.62
N ASP A 99 -6.63 -5.41 -5.88
CA ASP A 99 -6.59 -6.86 -6.12
C ASP A 99 -6.76 -7.64 -4.81
N THR A 100 -6.03 -7.24 -3.77
CA THR A 100 -5.98 -7.98 -2.51
C THR A 100 -5.92 -7.03 -1.32
N VAL A 101 -6.64 -7.37 -0.25
CA VAL A 101 -6.43 -6.84 1.10
C VAL A 101 -5.79 -7.92 1.96
N LEU A 102 -4.60 -7.61 2.49
CA LEU A 102 -3.88 -8.44 3.44
C LEU A 102 -4.21 -7.97 4.86
N TYR A 103 -4.81 -8.87 5.64
CA TYR A 103 -5.04 -8.66 7.07
C TYR A 103 -3.86 -9.22 7.86
N ASN A 104 -2.95 -8.33 8.23
CA ASN A 104 -1.75 -8.68 8.97
C ASN A 104 -2.07 -8.93 10.45
N LEU A 105 -1.76 -10.13 10.94
CA LEU A 105 -1.91 -10.51 12.34
C LEU A 105 -0.77 -9.96 13.22
N TYR A 106 0.30 -9.40 12.63
CA TYR A 106 1.39 -8.75 13.36
C TYR A 106 1.21 -7.23 13.50
N PRO A 107 1.64 -6.63 14.64
CA PRO A 107 1.97 -7.29 15.90
C PRO A 107 0.73 -7.96 16.48
N ASP A 108 0.96 -8.99 17.31
CA ASP A 108 -0.14 -9.65 18.01
C ASP A 108 -0.88 -8.61 18.84
N VAL A 109 -2.16 -8.45 18.53
CA VAL A 109 -3.02 -7.49 19.21
C VAL A 109 -3.50 -8.18 20.48
N GLU A 110 -3.27 -7.55 21.65
CA GLU A 110 -3.57 -8.16 22.95
C GLU A 110 -5.06 -8.54 23.10
N ASP A 111 -5.97 -7.83 22.43
CA ASP A 111 -7.41 -8.12 22.47
C ASP A 111 -7.87 -8.90 21.21
N PRO A 112 -8.12 -10.22 21.34
CA PRO A 112 -8.60 -11.05 20.23
C PRO A 112 -10.01 -10.67 19.76
N THR A 113 -10.83 -10.05 20.62
CA THR A 113 -12.19 -9.62 20.29
C THR A 113 -12.14 -8.47 19.29
N ILE A 114 -11.34 -7.44 19.58
CA ILE A 114 -11.15 -6.29 18.67
C ILE A 114 -10.60 -6.76 17.32
N ARG A 115 -9.62 -7.66 17.35
CA ARG A 115 -9.02 -8.21 16.14
C ARG A 115 -10.04 -8.97 15.28
N GLU A 116 -10.87 -9.81 15.88
CA GLU A 116 -11.82 -10.62 15.11
C GLU A 116 -12.98 -9.77 14.58
N ASP A 117 -13.50 -8.84 15.38
CA ASP A 117 -14.55 -7.91 14.93
C ASP A 117 -14.05 -7.00 13.79
N THR A 118 -12.85 -6.44 13.93
CA THR A 118 -12.21 -5.64 12.86
C THR A 118 -12.08 -6.45 11.58
N ARG A 119 -11.60 -7.69 11.68
CA ARG A 119 -11.44 -8.59 10.53
C ARG A 119 -12.79 -8.85 9.85
N HIS A 120 -13.81 -9.17 10.64
CA HIS A 120 -15.17 -9.43 10.16
C HIS A 120 -15.77 -8.20 9.46
N TYR A 121 -15.63 -7.03 10.06
CA TYR A 121 -16.12 -5.78 9.52
C TYR A 121 -15.46 -5.45 8.17
N ILE A 122 -14.12 -5.49 8.10
CA ILE A 122 -13.36 -5.19 6.88
C ILE A 122 -13.71 -6.20 5.77
N ALA A 123 -13.77 -7.49 6.08
CA ALA A 123 -14.15 -8.52 5.12
C ALA A 123 -15.55 -8.27 4.53
N THR A 124 -16.53 -7.94 5.38
CA THR A 124 -17.90 -7.61 4.95
C THR A 124 -17.95 -6.34 4.11
N TYR A 125 -17.16 -5.32 4.48
CA TYR A 125 -17.08 -4.07 3.74
C TYR A 125 -16.51 -4.30 2.32
N ILE A 126 -15.44 -5.09 2.20
CA ILE A 126 -14.80 -5.41 0.92
C ILE A 126 -15.79 -6.13 -0.01
N GLN A 127 -16.52 -7.14 0.49
CA GLN A 127 -17.50 -7.87 -0.31
C GLN A 127 -18.58 -6.95 -0.92
N ARG A 128 -18.95 -5.88 -0.24
CA ARG A 128 -19.98 -4.92 -0.69
C ARG A 128 -19.42 -3.86 -1.65
N ASN A 129 -18.22 -3.35 -1.38
CA ASN A 129 -17.70 -2.14 -2.02
C ASN A 129 -16.57 -2.40 -3.03
N PHE A 130 -15.94 -3.57 -2.97
CA PHE A 130 -14.86 -4.00 -3.86
C PHE A 130 -15.07 -5.44 -4.30
N PRO A 131 -16.12 -5.72 -5.10
CA PRO A 131 -16.39 -7.06 -5.58
C PRO A 131 -15.20 -7.58 -6.40
N GLY A 132 -14.69 -8.76 -6.05
CA GLY A 132 -13.53 -9.39 -6.71
C GLY A 132 -12.19 -9.18 -5.98
N THR A 133 -12.11 -8.27 -5.01
CA THR A 133 -10.94 -8.13 -4.16
C THR A 133 -10.79 -9.35 -3.24
N LYS A 134 -9.58 -9.93 -3.21
CA LYS A 134 -9.23 -11.04 -2.32
C LYS A 134 -9.01 -10.51 -0.90
N PHE A 135 -9.41 -11.28 0.12
CA PHE A 135 -9.11 -10.98 1.51
C PHE A 135 -8.33 -12.14 2.13
N ILE A 136 -7.07 -11.88 2.53
CA ILE A 136 -6.15 -12.92 2.99
C ILE A 136 -5.59 -12.53 4.36
N SER A 137 -5.68 -13.42 5.34
CA SER A 137 -5.01 -13.26 6.63
C SER A 137 -3.54 -13.68 6.53
N VAL A 138 -2.63 -12.84 7.00
CA VAL A 138 -1.19 -13.12 7.05
C VAL A 138 -0.82 -13.51 8.49
N PRO A 139 -0.30 -14.72 8.74
CA PRO A 139 0.05 -15.19 10.08
C PRO A 139 1.28 -14.47 10.66
N ILE A 140 1.41 -14.52 11.97
CA ILE A 140 2.68 -14.23 12.66
C ILE A 140 3.57 -15.45 12.46
N LEU A 141 4.80 -15.23 11.98
CA LEU A 141 5.84 -16.26 11.82
C LEU A 141 6.66 -16.43 13.10
#